data_AF-A0A667HU16-F1
#
_entry.id   AF-A0A667HU16-F1
#
_cell.length_a   1.000
_cell.length_b   1.000
_cell.length_c   1.000
_cell.angle_alpha   90.00
_cell.angle_beta   90.00
_cell.angle_gamma   90.00
#
_symmetry.space_group_name_H-M   'P 1'
#
loop_
_entity.id
_entity.type
_entity.pdbx_description
1 polymer ?
#
loop_
_entity_poly.entity_id
_entity_poly.type
_entity_poly.pdbx_seq_one_letter_code
_entity_poly.pdbx_strand_id
1 'polypeptide(L)'
;MKLLRVLVLIALPLYCFAGSGCPFLEEVVNKTISPEVSVSEYQNFLQDFVWETEEEKALADAKQCFLNQSNETLHNFAQMMVITVSSDVLSNHGAGTSRLYVCH
;
A
#
# COMPACT_ATOMS: atom_id res chain seq x y z
N MET A 1 -32.20 -22.49 0.35
CA MET A 1 -31.81 -21.08 0.07
C MET A 1 -31.42 -20.26 1.32
N LYS A 2 -31.21 -20.86 2.51
CA LYS A 2 -30.74 -20.14 3.72
C LYS A 2 -29.23 -20.30 3.94
N LEU A 3 -28.72 -21.53 3.81
CA LEU A 3 -27.29 -21.85 3.92
C LEU A 3 -26.41 -21.07 2.93
N LEU A 4 -26.84 -20.98 1.66
CA LEU A 4 -26.09 -20.23 0.64
C LEU A 4 -25.95 -18.74 0.99
N ARG A 5 -26.99 -18.12 1.58
CA ARG A 5 -26.95 -16.72 2.01
C ARG A 5 -26.04 -16.53 3.22
N VAL A 6 -26.03 -17.48 4.16
CA VAL A 6 -25.12 -17.46 5.32
C VAL A 6 -23.67 -17.59 4.86
N LEU A 7 -23.36 -18.47 3.90
CA LEU A 7 -22.01 -18.61 3.35
C LEU A 7 -21.53 -17.34 2.62
N VAL A 8 -22.41 -16.70 1.84
CA VAL A 8 -22.08 -15.43 1.18
C VAL A 8 -21.82 -14.32 2.20
N LEU A 9 -22.63 -14.21 3.25
CA LEU A 9 -22.45 -13.21 4.30
C LEU A 9 -21.18 -13.42 5.14
N ILE A 10 -20.72 -14.66 5.31
CA ILE A 10 -19.45 -14.97 5.98
C ILE A 10 -18.25 -14.69 5.09
N ALA A 11 -18.40 -14.83 3.77
CA ALA A 11 -17.36 -14.49 2.81
C ALA A 11 -17.24 -12.97 2.57
N LEU A 12 -18.32 -12.20 2.73
CA LEU A 12 -18.31 -10.74 2.52
C LEU A 12 -17.22 -9.98 3.31
N PRO A 13 -17.02 -10.24 4.62
CA PRO A 13 -15.92 -9.63 5.39
C PRO A 13 -14.53 -10.01 4.88
N LEU A 14 -14.37 -11.22 4.31
CA LEU A 14 -13.10 -11.68 3.73
C LEU A 14 -12.83 -11.04 2.37
N TYR A 15 -13.88 -10.74 1.59
CA TYR A 15 -13.79 -9.94 0.37
C TYR A 15 -13.44 -8.46 0.66
N CYS A 16 -13.75 -7.97 1.87
CA CYS A 16 -13.41 -6.62 2.33
C CYS A 16 -11.93 -6.43 2.71
N PHE A 17 -11.11 -7.49 2.73
CA PHE A 17 -9.65 -7.37 2.87
C PHE A 17 -9.03 -6.99 1.52
N ALA A 18 -9.43 -5.84 0.99
CA ALA A 18 -8.90 -5.30 -0.26
C ALA A 18 -7.61 -4.55 0.03
N GLY A 19 -6.48 -5.24 -0.16
CA GLY A 19 -5.17 -4.60 -0.29
C GLY A 19 -5.09 -3.70 -1.54
N SER A 20 -3.86 -3.36 -1.92
CA SER A 20 -3.62 -2.52 -3.10
C SER A 20 -3.99 -3.21 -4.42
N GLY A 21 -4.19 -4.53 -4.40
CA GLY A 21 -4.31 -5.36 -5.61
C GLY A 21 -2.97 -5.59 -6.33
N CYS A 22 -1.87 -5.01 -5.84
CA CYS A 22 -0.51 -5.14 -6.35
C CYS A 22 0.46 -5.51 -5.21
N PRO A 23 0.81 -6.80 -5.06
CA PRO A 23 1.71 -7.25 -3.97
C PRO A 23 3.05 -6.52 -3.95
N PHE A 24 3.58 -6.16 -5.13
CA PHE A 24 4.82 -5.40 -5.23
C PHE A 24 4.70 -4.00 -4.61
N LEU A 25 3.59 -3.30 -4.85
CA LEU A 25 3.35 -1.98 -4.26
C LEU A 25 3.25 -2.05 -2.73
N GLU A 26 2.62 -3.09 -2.20
CA GLU A 26 2.56 -3.34 -0.75
C GLU A 26 3.95 -3.57 -0.16
N GLU A 27 4.80 -4.33 -0.86
CA GLU A 27 6.18 -4.55 -0.46
C GLU A 27 7.01 -3.26 -0.50
N VAL A 28 6.84 -2.42 -1.54
CA VAL A 28 7.45 -1.08 -1.62
C VAL A 28 7.07 -0.25 -0.40
N VAL A 29 5.78 -0.15 -0.07
CA VAL A 29 5.31 0.62 1.09
C VAL A 29 5.92 0.09 2.39
N ASN A 30 5.90 -1.23 2.60
CA ASN A 30 6.46 -1.87 3.79
C ASN A 30 7.96 -1.60 3.94
N LYS A 31 8.74 -1.73 2.85
CA LYS A 31 10.18 -1.45 2.85
C LYS A 31 10.48 0.03 3.03
N THR A 32 9.64 0.93 2.50
CA THR A 32 9.79 2.38 2.67
C THR A 32 9.68 2.80 4.13
N ILE A 33 8.63 2.34 4.84
CA ILE A 33 8.36 2.76 6.23
C ILE A 33 9.16 1.97 7.27
N SER A 34 9.74 0.82 6.93
CA SER A 34 10.49 0.02 7.90
C SER A 34 11.81 0.69 8.30
N PRO A 35 12.08 0.90 9.59
CA PRO A 35 13.37 1.40 10.07
C PRO A 35 14.49 0.36 9.97
N GLU A 36 14.16 -0.93 9.79
CA GLU A 36 15.13 -2.02 9.66
C GLU A 36 15.73 -2.09 8.25
N VAL A 37 15.03 -1.54 7.26
CA VAL A 37 15.49 -1.50 5.87
C VAL A 37 16.43 -0.30 5.70
N SER A 38 17.68 -0.58 5.37
CA SER A 38 18.69 0.45 5.10
C SER A 38 18.44 1.18 3.77
N VAL A 39 19.10 2.33 3.57
CA VAL A 39 19.03 3.09 2.32
C VAL A 39 19.50 2.26 1.13
N SER A 40 20.64 1.59 1.26
CA SER A 40 21.20 0.74 0.20
C SER A 40 20.33 -0.48 -0.09
N GLU A 41 19.74 -1.10 0.93
CA GLU A 41 18.79 -2.20 0.73
C GLU A 41 17.56 -1.74 -0.06
N TYR A 42 17.02 -0.56 0.27
CA TYR A 42 15.87 0.00 -0.44
C TYR A 42 16.19 0.35 -1.90
N GLN A 43 17.36 0.94 -2.16
CA GLN A 43 17.82 1.22 -3.53
C GLN A 43 18.00 -0.07 -4.33
N ASN A 44 18.66 -1.09 -3.75
CA ASN A 44 18.82 -2.39 -4.41
C ASN A 44 17.47 -3.06 -4.70
N PHE A 45 16.48 -2.91 -3.82
CA PHE A 45 15.13 -3.44 -4.04
C PHE A 45 14.42 -2.78 -5.24
N LEU A 46 14.71 -1.51 -5.53
CA LEU A 46 14.08 -0.74 -6.60
C LEU A 46 14.98 -0.53 -7.83
N GLN A 47 16.16 -1.17 -7.88
CA GLN A 47 17.16 -0.95 -8.93
C GLN A 47 16.63 -1.21 -10.35
N ASP A 48 15.68 -2.13 -10.51
CA ASP A 48 15.08 -2.45 -11.81
C ASP A 48 14.25 -1.29 -12.39
N PHE A 49 13.93 -0.29 -11.56
CA PHE A 49 13.19 0.93 -11.92
C PHE A 49 14.10 2.17 -12.00
N VAL A 50 15.43 1.98 -11.90
CA VAL A 50 16.43 3.04 -11.96
C VAL A 50 17.18 2.94 -13.29
N TRP A 51 17.10 3.99 -14.09
CA TRP A 51 17.81 4.15 -15.35
C TRP A 51 18.92 5.20 -15.25
N GLU A 52 18.76 6.19 -14.37
CA GLU A 52 19.69 7.31 -14.23
C GLU A 52 20.20 7.48 -12.79
N THR A 53 21.38 8.09 -12.66
CA THR A 53 22.00 8.35 -11.33
C THR A 53 21.17 9.33 -10.48
N GLU A 54 20.38 10.20 -11.12
CA GLU A 54 19.47 11.10 -10.42
C GLU A 54 18.33 10.33 -9.73
N GLU A 55 17.82 9.27 -10.34
CA GLU A 55 16.78 8.41 -9.76
C GLU A 55 17.33 7.59 -8.59
N GLU A 56 18.56 7.07 -8.70
CA GLU A 56 19.25 6.40 -7.60
C GLU A 56 19.37 7.33 -6.38
N LYS A 57 19.76 8.59 -6.61
CA LYS A 57 19.83 9.60 -5.56
C LYS A 57 18.45 9.94 -4.99
N ALA A 58 17.44 10.07 -5.84
CA ALA A 58 16.07 10.33 -5.40
C ALA A 58 15.54 9.21 -4.49
N LEU A 59 15.84 7.94 -4.80
CA LEU A 59 15.51 6.81 -3.93
C LEU A 59 16.23 6.88 -2.58
N ALA A 60 17.51 7.27 -2.57
CA ALA A 60 18.26 7.45 -1.34
C ALA A 60 17.65 8.55 -0.46
N ASP A 61 17.40 9.72 -1.05
CA ASP A 61 16.83 10.88 -0.38
C ASP A 61 15.41 10.57 0.14
N ALA A 62 14.59 9.90 -0.67
CA ALA A 62 13.26 9.44 -0.28
C ALA A 62 13.32 8.50 0.92
N LYS A 63 14.17 7.46 0.88
CA LYS A 63 14.29 6.51 2.00
C LYS A 63 14.79 7.20 3.27
N GLN A 64 15.80 8.07 3.16
CA GLN A 64 16.32 8.82 4.29
C GLN A 64 15.25 9.74 4.92
N CYS A 65 14.35 10.31 4.11
CA CYS A 65 13.22 11.09 4.59
C CYS A 65 12.32 10.27 5.52
N PHE A 66 11.98 9.03 5.15
CA PHE A 66 11.18 8.12 5.97
C PHE A 66 11.90 7.67 7.24
N LEU A 67 13.21 7.40 7.18
CA LEU A 67 14.00 7.06 8.35
C LEU A 67 14.07 8.20 9.38
N ASN A 68 13.87 9.45 8.94
CA ASN A 68 13.83 10.63 9.81
C ASN A 68 12.42 10.91 10.38
N GLN A 69 11.39 10.14 10.02
CA GLN A 69 10.04 10.33 10.53
C GLN A 69 9.82 9.66 11.89
N SER A 70 8.82 10.15 12.63
CA SER A 70 8.38 9.52 13.88
C SER A 70 7.62 8.22 13.62
N ASN A 71 7.61 7.30 14.59
CA ASN A 71 6.80 6.07 14.51
C ASN A 71 5.32 6.36 14.28
N GLU A 72 4.78 7.44 14.86
CA GLU A 72 3.39 7.88 14.65
C GLU A 72 3.16 8.30 13.20
N THR A 73 4.07 9.09 12.62
CA THR A 73 4.00 9.51 11.22
C THR A 73 4.07 8.32 10.27
N LEU A 74 4.98 7.37 10.52
CA LEU A 74 5.13 6.15 9.73
C LEU A 74 3.87 5.27 9.80
N HIS A 75 3.28 5.13 10.99
CA HIS A 75 2.00 4.44 11.17
C HIS A 75 0.87 5.13 10.39
N ASN A 76 0.75 6.45 10.51
CA ASN A 76 -0.27 7.22 9.80
C ASN A 76 -0.09 7.14 8.27
N PHE A 77 1.15 7.13 7.78
CA PHE A 77 1.44 6.93 6.36
C PHE A 77 0.99 5.54 5.89
N ALA A 78 1.25 4.48 6.65
CA ALA A 78 0.77 3.14 6.32
C ALA A 78 -0.75 3.09 6.18
N GLN A 79 -1.47 3.70 7.13
CA GLN A 79 -2.94 3.80 7.10
C GLN A 79 -3.43 4.62 5.89
N MET A 80 -2.78 5.75 5.61
CA MET A 80 -3.08 6.57 4.43
C MET A 80 -2.87 5.79 3.14
N MET A 81 -1.78 5.03 3.02
CA MET A 81 -1.51 4.20 1.85
C MET A 81 -2.60 3.15 1.66
N VAL A 82 -2.97 2.40 2.71
CA VAL A 82 -4.07 1.42 2.64
C VAL A 82 -5.34 2.09 2.11
N ILE A 83 -5.76 3.22 2.67
CA ILE A 83 -6.97 3.94 2.22
C ILE A 83 -6.87 4.41 0.77
N THR A 84 -5.69 4.89 0.35
CA THR A 84 -5.49 5.49 -0.98
C THR A 84 -5.35 4.45 -2.08
N VAL A 85 -4.67 3.33 -1.79
CA VAL A 85 -4.37 2.30 -2.80
C VAL A 85 -5.31 1.10 -2.74
N SER A 86 -6.18 0.98 -1.74
CA SER A 86 -7.21 -0.06 -1.69
C SER A 86 -8.00 -0.12 -3.01
N SER A 87 -8.08 -1.33 -3.58
CA SER A 87 -8.67 -1.58 -4.89
C SER A 87 -10.10 -1.06 -5.03
N ASP A 88 -10.88 -1.00 -3.94
CA ASP A 88 -12.23 -0.44 -3.95
C ASP A 88 -12.26 1.07 -4.25
N VAL A 89 -11.28 1.85 -3.79
CA VAL A 89 -11.24 3.31 -4.04
C VAL A 89 -10.76 3.60 -5.47
N LEU A 90 -9.76 2.87 -5.96
CA LEU A 90 -9.21 3.03 -7.30
C LEU A 90 -10.10 2.43 -8.40
N SER A 91 -10.76 1.29 -8.16
CA SER A 91 -11.70 0.66 -9.11
C SER A 91 -12.94 1.53 -9.36
N ASN A 92 -13.40 2.24 -8.32
CA ASN A 92 -14.56 3.11 -8.40
C ASN A 92 -14.34 4.37 -9.25
N HIS A 93 -13.09 4.79 -9.50
CA HIS A 93 -12.79 5.89 -10.43
C HIS A 93 -13.02 5.51 -11.90
N GLY A 94 -12.90 4.22 -12.26
CA GLY A 94 -13.21 3.73 -13.61
C GLY A 94 -14.70 3.47 -13.85
N ALA A 95 -15.50 3.30 -12.79
CA ALA A 95 -16.91 2.91 -12.88
C ALA A 95 -17.92 4.06 -12.60
N GLY A 96 -17.45 5.26 -12.25
CA GLY A 96 -18.34 6.39 -11.94
C GLY A 96 -19.18 6.21 -10.67
N THR A 97 -18.83 5.27 -9.80
CA THR A 97 -19.54 4.99 -8.55
C THR A 97 -18.69 5.42 -7.38
N SER A 98 -18.89 6.64 -6.87
CA SER A 98 -18.36 7.07 -5.57
C SER A 98 -19.00 6.28 -4.44
N ARG A 99 -18.58 5.02 -4.23
CA ARG A 99 -18.84 4.28 -3.00
C ARG A 99 -17.50 4.00 -2.33
N LEU A 100 -17.15 4.88 -1.41
CA LEU A 100 -16.31 4.50 -0.28
C LEU A 100 -17.02 3.35 0.44
N TYR A 101 -16.68 2.11 0.08
CA TYR A 101 -16.98 0.97 0.95
C TYR A 101 -16.00 1.08 2.11
N VAL A 102 -16.36 1.90 3.10
CA VAL A 102 -15.77 1.80 4.42
C VAL A 102 -16.32 0.49 4.99
N CYS A 103 -15.53 -0.58 4.89
CA CYS A 103 -15.80 -1.81 5.62
C CYS A 103 -15.71 -1.48 7.12
N HIS A 104 -16.85 -1.56 7.80
CA HIS A 104 -17.09 -1.10 9.17
C HIS A 104 -16.81 -2.19 10.20
#